data_AF-A0A7V1K443-F1
#
_entry.id   AF-A0A7V1K443-F1
#
_cell.length_a   1.000
_cell.length_b   1.000
_cell.length_c   1.000
_cell.angle_alpha   90.00
_cell.angle_beta   90.00
_cell.angle_gamma   90.00
#
_symmetry.space_group_name_H-M   'P 1'
#
loop_
_entity.id
_entity.type
_entity.pdbx_description
1 polymer ?
#
loop_
_entity_poly.entity_id
_entity_poly.type
_entity_poly.pdbx_seq_one_letter_code
_entity_poly.pdbx_strand_id
1 'polypeptide(L)'
;MEQILPAYNDPLFSILLIIIISLIIALATYGWGLYRQQKEQGNLLKFLDKFDSTECALDTTDMPFEPHMLKPLTLLAKAFENSGEYHKSINIY
;
A
#
# COMPACT_ATOMS: atom_id res chain seq x y z
N MET A 1 -19.97 -17.78 47.15
CA MET A 1 -19.07 -17.26 46.10
C MET A 1 -18.87 -15.80 46.41
N GLU A 2 -17.83 -15.51 47.17
CA GLU A 2 -17.60 -14.20 47.78
C GLU A 2 -17.06 -13.22 46.74
N GLN A 3 -17.86 -12.18 46.51
CA GLN A 3 -17.53 -10.84 46.05
C GLN A 3 -16.18 -10.68 45.30
N ILE A 4 -16.12 -11.19 44.06
CA ILE A 4 -15.00 -11.01 43.13
C ILE A 4 -14.87 -9.56 42.65
N LEU A 5 -15.89 -8.72 42.89
CA LEU A 5 -15.91 -7.32 42.51
C LEU A 5 -16.02 -6.43 43.75
N PRO A 6 -15.10 -5.45 43.95
CA PRO A 6 -15.24 -4.46 45.02
C PRO A 6 -16.58 -3.73 44.89
N ALA A 7 -17.11 -3.22 46.01
CA ALA A 7 -18.39 -2.54 46.01
C ALA A 7 -18.41 -1.41 44.96
N TYR A 8 -19.36 -1.48 44.02
CA TYR A 8 -19.48 -0.54 42.89
C TYR A 8 -19.57 0.94 43.33
N ASN A 9 -19.93 1.21 44.58
CA ASN A 9 -20.02 2.54 45.17
C ASN A 9 -18.66 3.12 45.63
N ASP A 10 -17.54 2.42 45.40
CA ASP A 10 -16.20 2.93 45.73
C ASP A 10 -15.67 3.87 44.62
N PRO A 11 -15.44 5.17 44.91
CA PRO A 11 -14.92 6.13 43.94
C PRO A 11 -13.54 5.76 43.38
N LEU A 12 -12.69 5.03 44.14
CA LEU A 12 -11.39 4.58 43.65
C LEU A 12 -11.52 3.52 42.56
N PHE A 13 -12.52 2.63 42.67
CA PHE A 13 -12.78 1.61 41.66
C PHE A 13 -13.24 2.23 40.34
N SER A 14 -14.06 3.28 40.40
CA SER A 14 -14.50 4.03 39.20
C SER A 14 -13.33 4.68 38.47
N ILE A 15 -12.39 5.31 39.21
CA ILE A 15 -11.17 5.90 38.63
C ILE A 15 -10.29 4.82 37.99
N LEU A 16 -10.09 3.69 38.68
CA LEU A 16 -9.32 2.55 38.16
C LEU A 16 -9.91 2.04 36.85
N LEU A 17 -11.25 1.94 36.77
CA LEU A 17 -11.97 1.47 35.59
C LEU A 17 -11.75 2.41 34.39
N ILE A 18 -11.80 3.72 34.60
CA ILE A 18 -11.53 4.72 33.55
C ILE A 18 -10.09 4.60 33.03
N ILE A 19 -9.12 4.38 33.93
CA ILE A 19 -7.71 4.18 33.53
C ILE A 19 -7.58 2.92 32.68
N ILE A 20 -8.23 1.82 33.08
CA ILE A 20 -8.18 0.55 32.32
C ILE A 20 -8.82 0.72 30.93
N ILE A 21 -9.99 1.37 30.83
CA ILE A 21 -10.64 1.61 29.54
C ILE A 21 -9.76 2.49 28.63
N SER A 22 -9.18 3.56 29.18
CA SER A 22 -8.30 4.43 28.38
C SER A 22 -7.05 3.70 27.89
N LEU A 23 -6.47 2.82 28.72
CA LEU A 23 -5.36 1.94 28.34
C LEU A 23 -5.76 0.98 27.21
N ILE A 24 -6.94 0.36 27.29
CA ILE A 24 -7.46 -0.54 26.23
C ILE A 24 -7.61 0.22 24.91
N ILE A 25 -8.19 1.42 24.96
CA ILE A 25 -8.37 2.26 23.76
C ILE A 25 -7.01 2.65 23.15
N ALA A 26 -6.02 3.00 23.99
CA ALA A 26 -4.67 3.33 23.53
C ALA A 26 -3.99 2.14 22.83
N LEU A 27 -4.04 0.95 23.44
CA LEU A 27 -3.48 -0.28 22.86
C LEU A 27 -4.18 -0.68 21.56
N ALA A 28 -5.51 -0.59 21.52
CA ALA A 28 -6.28 -0.89 20.32
C ALA A 28 -5.93 0.05 19.18
N THR A 29 -5.81 1.35 19.46
CA THR A 29 -5.46 2.36 18.46
C THR A 29 -4.02 2.17 17.94
N TYR A 30 -3.09 1.86 18.84
CA TYR A 30 -1.70 1.58 18.49
C TYR A 30 -1.57 0.31 17.60
N GLY A 31 -2.23 -0.78 18.00
CA GLY A 31 -2.24 -2.02 17.22
C GLY A 31 -2.89 -1.84 15.84
N TRP A 32 -3.98 -1.07 15.76
CA TRP A 32 -4.64 -0.74 14.49
C TRP A 32 -3.73 0.07 13.55
N GLY A 33 -2.99 1.04 14.11
CA GLY A 33 -2.02 1.85 13.35
C GLY A 33 -0.92 1.00 12.73
N LEU A 34 -0.30 0.11 13.50
CA LEU A 34 0.72 -0.82 13.02
C LEU A 34 0.20 -1.76 11.93
N TYR A 35 -0.99 -2.32 12.13
CA TYR A 35 -1.61 -3.21 11.13
C TYR A 35 -1.89 -2.49 9.80
N ARG A 36 -2.37 -1.25 9.87
CA ARG A 36 -2.61 -0.43 8.67
C ARG A 36 -1.30 -0.11 7.94
N GLN A 37 -0.25 0.26 8.68
CA GLN A 37 1.05 0.57 8.11
C GLN A 37 1.67 -0.65 7.37
N GLN A 38 1.56 -1.84 7.96
CA GLN A 38 2.01 -3.10 7.33
C GLN A 38 1.23 -3.40 6.04
N LYS A 39 -0.08 -3.13 6.02
CA LYS A 39 -0.92 -3.35 4.84
C LYS A 39 -0.57 -2.39 3.69
N GLU A 40 -0.27 -1.14 4.00
CA GLU A 40 0.13 -0.13 2.99
C GLU A 40 1.49 -0.47 2.37
N GLN A 41 2.47 -0.88 3.18
CA GLN A 41 3.80 -1.30 2.70
C GLN A 41 3.73 -2.58 1.84
N GLY A 42 2.94 -3.57 2.27
CA GLY A 42 2.75 -4.80 1.50
C GLY A 42 2.06 -4.59 0.16
N ASN A 43 1.18 -3.59 0.05
CA ASN A 43 0.50 -3.29 -1.20
C ASN A 43 1.42 -2.58 -2.21
N LEU A 44 2.31 -1.70 -1.74
CA LEU A 44 3.34 -1.06 -2.58
C LEU A 44 4.35 -2.09 -3.09
N LEU A 45 4.81 -3.00 -2.24
CA LEU A 45 5.74 -4.05 -2.65
C LEU A 45 5.10 -4.96 -3.71
N LYS A 46 3.84 -5.39 -3.50
CA LYS A 46 3.08 -6.17 -4.50
C LYS A 46 2.81 -5.40 -5.79
N PHE A 47 2.68 -4.08 -5.72
CA PHE A 47 2.56 -3.24 -6.90
C PHE A 47 3.87 -3.26 -7.69
N LEU A 48 5.01 -3.01 -7.04
CA LEU A 48 6.34 -3.07 -7.68
C LEU A 48 6.64 -4.46 -8.27
N ASP A 49 6.32 -5.52 -7.55
CA ASP A 49 6.51 -6.91 -8.01
C ASP A 49 5.71 -7.19 -9.29
N LYS A 50 4.52 -6.60 -9.45
CA LYS A 50 3.77 -6.65 -10.71
C LYS A 50 4.45 -5.89 -11.85
N PHE A 51 5.20 -4.81 -11.61
CA PHE A 51 5.96 -4.16 -12.68
C PHE A 51 7.13 -5.02 -13.15
N ASP A 52 7.77 -5.73 -12.22
CA ASP A 52 8.92 -6.58 -12.52
C ASP A 52 8.48 -7.89 -13.20
N SER A 53 7.31 -8.43 -12.82
CA SER A 53 6.80 -9.71 -13.32
C SER A 53 5.90 -9.61 -14.56
N THR A 54 5.47 -8.42 -14.97
CA THR A 54 4.64 -8.28 -16.17
C THR A 54 5.53 -8.28 -17.40
N GLU A 55 5.64 -9.47 -18.00
CA GLU A 55 5.91 -9.77 -19.41
C GLU A 55 5.81 -8.58 -20.38
N CYS A 56 6.79 -7.68 -20.36
CA CYS A 56 6.84 -6.54 -21.27
C CYS A 56 8.29 -6.23 -21.66
N ALA A 57 9.11 -7.24 -21.92
CA ALA A 57 10.10 -7.06 -22.97
C ALA A 57 9.33 -7.23 -24.28
N LEU A 58 9.10 -6.15 -25.02
CA LEU A 58 8.71 -6.29 -26.41
C LEU A 58 9.80 -7.16 -27.05
N ASP A 59 9.41 -8.31 -27.59
CA ASP A 59 10.34 -9.22 -28.26
C ASP A 59 10.86 -8.51 -29.51
N THR A 60 11.97 -7.79 -29.34
CA THR A 60 12.57 -6.88 -30.32
C THR A 60 13.65 -7.58 -31.13
N THR A 61 13.86 -8.88 -30.93
CA THR A 61 14.83 -9.68 -31.68
C THR A 61 14.60 -9.61 -33.18
N ASP A 62 13.35 -9.42 -33.61
CA ASP A 62 12.95 -9.40 -35.02
C ASP A 62 12.76 -7.98 -35.60
N MET A 63 13.00 -6.92 -34.82
CA MET A 63 12.78 -5.53 -35.25
C MET A 63 14.00 -4.65 -34.96
N PRO A 64 14.99 -4.59 -35.87
CA PRO A 64 16.17 -3.75 -35.69
C PRO A 64 15.78 -2.27 -35.64
N PHE A 65 16.43 -1.52 -34.75
CA PHE A 65 16.18 -0.09 -34.60
C PHE A 65 16.77 0.70 -35.78
N GLU A 66 15.94 1.44 -36.50
CA GLU A 66 16.38 2.40 -37.52
C GLU A 66 16.28 3.86 -37.03
N PRO A 67 17.22 4.75 -37.45
CA PRO A 67 17.28 6.13 -36.96
C PRO A 67 16.02 6.98 -37.21
N HIS A 68 15.24 6.62 -38.23
CA HIS A 68 14.01 7.33 -38.58
C HIS A 68 12.81 6.96 -37.70
N MET A 69 12.91 5.87 -36.92
CA MET A 69 11.85 5.40 -36.03
C MET A 69 11.76 6.19 -34.72
N LEU A 70 12.77 7.01 -34.38
CA LEU A 70 12.78 7.85 -33.17
C LEU A 70 11.52 8.70 -33.02
N LYS A 71 11.14 9.45 -34.07
CA LYS A 71 9.98 10.34 -34.03
C LYS A 71 8.66 9.55 -33.88
N PRO A 72 8.38 8.51 -34.69
CA PRO A 72 7.22 7.64 -34.51
C PRO A 72 7.13 6.99 -33.12
N LEU A 73 8.24 6.42 -32.61
CA LEU A 73 8.29 5.76 -31.30
C LEU A 73 8.01 6.77 -30.17
N THR A 74 8.60 7.97 -30.24
CA THR A 74 8.33 9.04 -29.26
C THR A 74 6.87 9.46 -29.27
N LEU A 75 6.24 9.53 -30.47
CA LEU A 75 4.83 9.89 -30.60
C LEU A 75 3.92 8.79 -30.04
N LEU A 76 4.27 7.52 -30.26
CA LEU A 76 3.59 6.36 -29.69
C LEU A 76 3.70 6.32 -28.16
N ALA A 77 4.90 6.55 -27.60
CA ALA A 77 5.11 6.65 -26.16
C ALA A 77 4.23 7.74 -25.52
N LYS A 78 4.12 8.90 -26.19
CA LYS A 78 3.28 10.02 -25.74
C LYS A 78 1.78 9.72 -25.85
N ALA A 79 1.36 8.95 -26.86
CA ALA A 79 -0.01 8.49 -26.96
C ALA A 79 -0.37 7.52 -25.82
N PHE A 80 0.54 6.59 -25.50
CA PHE A 80 0.36 5.68 -24.36
C PHE A 80 0.32 6.44 -23.02
N GLU A 81 1.19 7.43 -22.83
CA GLU A 81 1.17 8.32 -21.66
C GLU A 81 -0.20 9.02 -21.51
N ASN A 82 -0.71 9.61 -22.60
CA ASN A 82 -1.99 10.33 -22.58
C ASN A 82 -3.21 9.40 -22.38
N SER A 83 -3.08 8.12 -22.74
CA SER A 83 -4.12 7.09 -22.53
C SER A 83 -4.08 6.46 -21.13
N GLY A 84 -3.08 6.78 -20.31
CA GLY A 84 -2.87 6.18 -18.99
C GLY A 84 -2.17 4.81 -19.02
N GLU A 85 -1.72 4.35 -20.19
CA GLU A 85 -0.98 3.10 -20.37
C GLU A 85 0.54 3.31 -20.15
N TYR A 86 0.91 3.79 -18.95
CA TYR A 86 2.29 4.19 -18.63
C TYR A 86 3.31 3.06 -18.79
N HIS A 87 2.93 1.81 -18.55
CA HIS A 87 3.79 0.64 -18.73
C HIS A 87 4.32 0.51 -20.17
N LYS A 88 3.48 0.79 -21.18
CA LYS A 88 3.90 0.73 -22.59
C LYS A 88 4.71 1.95 -23.00
N SER A 89 4.38 3.12 -22.44
CA SER A 89 5.13 4.36 -22.68
C SER A 89 6.58 4.25 -22.19
N ILE A 90 6.77 3.78 -20.95
CA ILE A 90 8.09 3.58 -20.33
C ILE A 90 8.93 2.57 -21.12
N ASN A 91 8.31 1.52 -21.67
CA ASN A 91 9.01 0.50 -22.44
C ASN A 91 9.48 0.96 -23.83
N ILE A 92 8.97 2.10 -24.32
CA ILE A 92 9.35 2.66 -25.63
C ILE A 92 10.44 3.74 -25.50
N TYR A 93 10.56 4.39 -24.33
CA TYR A 93 11.61 5.36 -24.03
C TYR A 93 12.97 4.69 -23.81
#